data_AF-X6MY26-F1
#
_entry.id   AF-X6MY26-F1
#
_cell.length_a   1.000
_cell.length_b   1.000
_cell.length_c   1.000
_cell.angle_alpha   90.00
_cell.angle_beta   90.00
_cell.angle_gamma   90.00
#
_symmetry.space_group_name_H-M   'P 1'
#
loop_
_entity.id
_entity.type
_entity.pdbx_description
1 polymer ?
#
loop_
_entity_poly.entity_id
_entity_poly.type
_entity_poly.pdbx_seq_one_letter_code
_entity_poly.pdbx_strand_id
1 'polypeptide(L)'
;MPNFSFTDNMMLGSLISAVDPVAVLVVLKTLSVDEQLKVILFGESVVNDAAAVVINRVFVGIVDNPKTANQAFGLATPTIIGIAVGSSLIGTFCAFFFAWIFKNSQLRKFPEIEISVFLLAAFVPYAIADVCHLSGIMSVLFAGIMADFYTYHHLSKHAQHTTKHIVSALSNMSESFVFVYLGMAFFLEKSHDFRIGYCL
;
A
#
# COMPACT_ATOMS: atom_id res chain seq x y z
N MET A 1 -3.93 -28.88 -18.66
CA MET A 1 -3.54 -27.66 -17.94
C MET A 1 -4.09 -26.49 -18.72
N PRO A 2 -4.81 -25.52 -18.13
CA PRO A 2 -5.12 -24.30 -18.88
C PRO A 2 -3.78 -23.70 -19.32
N ASN A 3 -3.64 -23.38 -20.60
CA ASN A 3 -2.42 -22.78 -21.13
C ASN A 3 -2.33 -21.34 -20.63
N PHE A 4 -1.86 -21.14 -19.40
CA PHE A 4 -1.58 -19.82 -18.86
C PHE A 4 -0.54 -19.15 -19.75
N SER A 5 -0.86 -17.95 -20.24
CA SER A 5 0.09 -17.15 -20.99
C SER A 5 1.25 -16.78 -20.08
N PHE A 6 2.42 -16.54 -20.67
CA PHE A 6 3.58 -16.06 -19.92
C PHE A 6 3.26 -14.80 -19.10
N THR A 7 2.40 -13.93 -19.63
CA THR A 7 1.94 -12.72 -18.92
C THR A 7 1.05 -13.02 -17.72
N ASP A 8 0.21 -14.06 -17.80
CA ASP A 8 -0.65 -14.49 -16.67
C ASP A 8 0.22 -15.00 -15.51
N ASN A 9 1.28 -15.74 -15.82
CA ASN A 9 2.24 -16.22 -14.83
C ASN A 9 3.02 -15.06 -14.17
N MET A 10 3.36 -14.01 -14.92
CA MET A 10 4.01 -12.81 -14.38
C MET A 10 3.05 -11.98 -13.51
N MET A 11 1.78 -11.85 -13.90
CA MET A 11 0.75 -11.19 -13.11
C MET A 11 0.52 -11.94 -11.78
N LEU A 12 0.40 -13.27 -11.85
CA LEU A 12 0.30 -14.13 -10.67
C LEU A 12 1.54 -14.00 -9.77
N GLY A 13 2.74 -14.02 -10.35
CA GLY A 13 3.99 -13.82 -9.62
C GLY A 13 4.04 -12.47 -8.90
N SER A 14 3.59 -11.40 -9.55
CA SER A 14 3.51 -10.06 -8.94
C SER A 14 2.52 -10.03 -7.77
N LEU A 15 1.37 -10.69 -7.89
CA LEU A 15 0.36 -10.74 -6.82
C LEU A 15 0.83 -11.55 -5.61
N ILE A 16 1.46 -12.70 -5.83
CA ILE A 16 2.00 -13.56 -4.76
C ILE A 16 3.26 -12.96 -4.13
N SER A 17 3.97 -12.09 -4.84
CA SER A 17 5.15 -11.40 -4.31
C SER A 17 4.82 -10.42 -3.19
N ALA A 18 3.57 -9.94 -3.07
CA ALA A 18 3.13 -9.19 -1.90
C ALA A 18 3.10 -10.13 -0.68
N VAL A 19 3.97 -9.88 0.29
CA VAL A 19 4.14 -10.72 1.49
C VAL A 19 3.60 -9.95 2.67
N ASP A 20 2.56 -10.49 3.30
CA ASP A 20 2.01 -9.94 4.55
C ASP A 20 2.66 -10.62 5.77
N PRO A 21 3.45 -9.91 6.59
CA PRO A 21 4.12 -10.46 7.76
C PRO A 21 3.23 -10.47 9.00
N VAL A 22 1.95 -10.09 8.94
CA VAL A 22 1.08 -9.94 10.12
C VAL A 22 1.15 -11.16 11.06
N ALA A 23 1.07 -12.37 10.54
CA ALA A 23 1.18 -13.59 11.34
C ALA A 23 2.56 -13.73 12.01
N VAL A 24 3.64 -13.39 11.30
CA VAL A 24 5.01 -13.42 11.81
C VAL A 24 5.21 -12.35 12.88
N LEU A 25 4.68 -11.14 12.69
CA LEU A 25 4.75 -10.04 13.65
C LEU A 25 4.05 -10.39 14.97
N VAL A 26 2.91 -11.10 14.93
CA VAL A 26 2.21 -11.58 16.12
C VAL A 26 3.07 -12.58 16.90
N VAL A 27 3.71 -13.53 16.22
CA VAL A 27 4.61 -14.51 16.86
C VAL A 27 5.86 -13.83 17.42
N LEU A 28 6.48 -12.90 16.69
CA LEU A 28 7.65 -12.14 17.16
C LEU A 28 7.32 -11.27 18.38
N LYS A 29 6.08 -10.77 18.49
CA LYS A 29 5.60 -10.05 19.67
C LYS A 29 5.55 -10.95 20.91
N THR A 30 5.18 -12.23 20.76
CA THR A 30 5.18 -13.19 21.87
C THR A 30 6.58 -13.63 22.31
N LEU A 31 7.56 -13.54 21.41
CA LEU A 31 8.94 -13.98 21.64
C LEU A 31 9.83 -12.87 22.24
N SER A 32 9.27 -11.69 22.58
CA SER A 32 10.01 -10.55 23.14
C SER A 32 11.22 -10.13 22.29
N VAL A 33 11.12 -10.27 20.96
CA VAL A 33 12.18 -9.88 20.01
C VAL A 33 12.28 -8.35 19.94
N ASP A 34 13.47 -7.86 19.58
CA ASP A 34 13.79 -6.43 19.44
C ASP A 34 12.73 -5.69 18.60
N GLU A 35 12.25 -4.56 19.13
CA GLU A 35 11.30 -3.67 18.44
C GLU A 35 11.86 -3.15 17.12
N GLN A 36 13.19 -3.02 17.00
CA GLN A 36 13.84 -2.61 15.75
C GLN A 36 13.57 -3.61 14.62
N LEU A 37 13.62 -4.92 14.91
CA LEU A 37 13.37 -5.95 13.91
C LEU A 37 11.90 -5.92 13.43
N LYS A 38 10.96 -5.67 14.34
CA LYS A 38 9.53 -5.56 14.00
C LYS A 38 9.26 -4.39 13.06
N VAL A 39 9.89 -3.24 13.31
CA VAL A 39 9.76 -2.05 12.45
C VAL A 39 10.36 -2.30 11.07
N ILE A 40 11.53 -2.95 10.99
CA ILE A 40 12.18 -3.26 9.70
C ILE A 40 11.29 -4.21 8.88
N LEU A 41 10.82 -5.31 9.47
CA LEU A 41 10.00 -6.30 8.78
C LEU A 41 8.67 -5.70 8.29
N PHE A 42 8.03 -4.88 9.11
CA PHE A 42 6.82 -4.16 8.72
C PHE A 42 7.09 -3.19 7.57
N GLY A 43 8.17 -2.41 7.65
CA GLY A 43 8.56 -1.45 6.62
C GLY A 43 8.85 -2.12 5.28
N GLU A 44 9.60 -3.23 5.28
CA GLU A 44 9.90 -4.03 4.08
C GLU A 44 8.60 -4.50 3.41
N SER A 45 7.69 -5.04 4.20
CA SER A 45 6.45 -5.63 3.70
C SER A 45 5.53 -4.58 3.06
N VAL A 46 5.38 -3.42 3.71
CA VAL A 46 4.54 -2.34 3.17
C VAL A 46 5.12 -1.77 1.87
N VAL A 47 6.45 -1.63 1.77
CA VAL A 47 7.11 -1.17 0.53
C VAL A 47 6.94 -2.21 -0.58
N ASN A 48 7.08 -3.50 -0.23
CA ASN A 48 6.91 -4.60 -1.15
C ASN A 48 5.47 -4.70 -1.70
N ASP A 49 4.45 -4.55 -0.85
CA ASP A 49 3.04 -4.52 -1.28
C ASP A 49 2.78 -3.38 -2.26
N ALA A 50 3.31 -2.18 -1.97
CA ALA A 50 3.18 -1.05 -2.86
C ALA A 50 3.88 -1.29 -4.22
N ALA A 51 5.07 -1.91 -4.22
CA ALA A 51 5.78 -2.27 -5.43
C ALA A 51 5.04 -3.34 -6.25
N ALA A 52 4.51 -4.38 -5.60
CA ALA A 52 3.71 -5.44 -6.22
C ALA A 52 2.49 -4.87 -6.94
N VAL A 53 1.80 -3.89 -6.36
CA VAL A 53 0.67 -3.21 -7.00
C VAL A 53 1.10 -2.44 -8.26
N VAL A 54 2.25 -1.75 -8.23
CA VAL A 54 2.79 -1.04 -9.40
C VAL A 54 3.11 -2.01 -10.53
N ILE A 55 3.81 -3.10 -10.20
CA ILE A 55 4.20 -4.12 -11.17
C ILE A 55 2.95 -4.76 -11.79
N ASN A 56 1.96 -5.12 -10.97
CA ASN A 56 0.70 -5.68 -11.44
C ASN A 56 -0.04 -4.74 -12.40
N ARG A 57 -0.15 -3.43 -12.07
CA ARG A 57 -0.77 -2.44 -12.97
C ARG A 57 -0.10 -2.37 -14.34
N VAL A 58 1.24 -2.43 -14.38
CA VAL A 58 1.98 -2.41 -15.65
C VAL A 58 1.73 -3.68 -16.46
N PHE A 59 1.72 -4.85 -15.82
CA PHE A 59 1.43 -6.10 -16.52
C PHE A 59 0.00 -6.17 -17.07
N VAL A 60 -0.99 -5.71 -16.32
CA VAL A 60 -2.38 -5.60 -16.82
C VAL A 60 -2.43 -4.70 -18.06
N GLY A 61 -1.75 -3.56 -18.05
CA GLY A 61 -1.69 -2.67 -19.22
C GLY A 61 -1.02 -3.29 -20.45
N ILE A 62 -0.10 -4.25 -20.25
CA ILE A 62 0.54 -5.01 -21.34
C ILE A 62 -0.40 -6.08 -21.91
N VAL A 63 -1.22 -6.72 -21.07
CA VAL A 63 -2.25 -7.67 -21.53
C VAL A 63 -3.28 -6.96 -22.42
N ASP A 64 -3.70 -5.76 -22.03
CA ASP A 64 -4.71 -4.99 -22.78
C ASP A 64 -4.20 -4.50 -24.15
N ASN A 65 -2.87 -4.37 -24.33
CA ASN A 65 -2.25 -3.94 -25.59
C ASN A 65 -1.09 -4.87 -25.98
N PRO A 66 -1.38 -6.02 -26.61
CA PRO A 66 -0.35 -7.01 -26.94
C PRO A 66 0.62 -6.44 -27.99
N LYS A 67 1.77 -5.94 -27.53
CA LYS A 67 2.96 -5.68 -28.34
C LYS A 67 3.86 -6.93 -28.31
N THR A 68 4.77 -7.07 -29.27
CA THR A 68 5.78 -8.14 -29.28
C THR A 68 6.47 -8.23 -27.92
N ALA A 69 6.59 -9.43 -27.34
CA ALA A 69 7.08 -9.64 -25.97
C ALA A 69 8.37 -8.86 -25.66
N ASN A 70 9.35 -8.86 -26.57
CA ASN A 70 10.62 -8.13 -26.42
C ASN A 70 10.44 -6.60 -26.32
N GLN A 71 9.45 -6.04 -27.01
CA GLN A 71 9.11 -4.61 -26.92
C GLN A 71 8.31 -4.30 -25.65
N ALA A 72 7.45 -5.22 -25.22
CA ALA A 72 6.70 -5.07 -23.98
C ALA A 72 7.64 -5.04 -22.76
N PHE A 73 8.62 -5.94 -22.69
CA PHE A 73 9.63 -5.95 -21.62
C PHE A 73 10.55 -4.73 -21.65
N GLY A 74 10.99 -4.30 -22.83
CA GLY A 74 11.84 -3.11 -22.97
C GLY A 74 11.16 -1.84 -22.49
N LEU A 75 9.83 -1.76 -22.58
CA LEU A 75 9.04 -0.63 -22.09
C LEU A 75 8.57 -0.81 -20.64
N ALA A 76 8.33 -2.04 -20.18
CA ALA A 76 7.82 -2.31 -18.84
C ALA A 76 8.75 -1.81 -17.73
N THR A 77 10.05 -2.12 -17.83
CA THR A 77 11.05 -1.75 -16.81
C THR A 77 11.13 -0.23 -16.57
N PRO A 78 11.34 0.62 -17.59
CA PRO A 78 11.37 2.06 -17.37
C PRO A 78 10.00 2.61 -16.93
N THR A 79 8.89 2.02 -17.35
CA THR A 79 7.54 2.43 -16.90
C THR A 79 7.33 2.12 -15.42
N ILE A 80 7.71 0.94 -14.93
CA ILE A 80 7.62 0.57 -13.51
C ILE A 80 8.44 1.55 -12.66
N ILE A 81 9.69 1.80 -13.05
CA ILE A 81 10.58 2.74 -12.34
C ILE A 81 10.00 4.15 -12.39
N GLY A 82 9.51 4.60 -13.54
CA GLY A 82 8.89 5.92 -13.71
C GLY A 82 7.65 6.11 -12.83
N ILE A 83 6.78 5.09 -12.77
CA ILE A 83 5.58 5.12 -11.91
C ILE A 83 5.99 5.12 -10.44
N ALA A 84 6.93 4.26 -10.04
CA ALA A 84 7.40 4.19 -8.66
C ALA A 84 7.99 5.53 -8.20
N VAL A 85 8.96 6.07 -8.95
CA VAL A 85 9.62 7.34 -8.63
C VAL A 85 8.63 8.52 -8.67
N GLY A 86 7.78 8.59 -9.71
CA GLY A 86 6.77 9.64 -9.84
C GLY A 86 5.79 9.64 -8.66
N SER A 87 5.31 8.46 -8.25
CA SER A 87 4.39 8.32 -7.12
C SER A 87 5.04 8.73 -5.80
N SER A 88 6.29 8.31 -5.56
CA SER A 88 7.06 8.66 -4.37
C SER A 88 7.32 10.17 -4.27
N LEU A 89 7.61 10.83 -5.40
CA LEU A 89 7.82 12.28 -5.46
C LEU A 89 6.55 13.05 -5.12
N ILE A 90 5.40 12.66 -5.69
CA ILE A 90 4.10 13.28 -5.37
C ILE A 90 3.78 13.11 -3.88
N GLY A 91 3.99 11.92 -3.33
CA GLY A 91 3.74 11.64 -1.92
C GLY A 91 4.57 12.52 -1.00
N THR A 92 5.87 12.61 -1.30
CA THR A 92 6.83 13.44 -0.56
C THR A 92 6.48 14.92 -0.66
N PHE A 93 6.14 15.43 -1.85
CA PHE A 93 5.74 16.82 -2.06
C PHE A 93 4.47 17.18 -1.29
N CYS A 94 3.46 16.30 -1.34
CA CYS A 94 2.22 16.50 -0.58
C CYS A 94 2.48 16.52 0.93
N ALA A 95 3.32 15.62 1.45
CA ALA A 95 3.68 15.61 2.87
C ALA A 95 4.38 16.91 3.30
N PHE A 96 5.30 17.44 2.49
CA PHE A 96 5.92 18.75 2.76
C PHE A 96 4.90 19.89 2.73
N PHE A 97 3.98 19.88 1.77
CA PHE A 97 2.90 20.86 1.69
C PHE A 97 2.01 20.84 2.95
N PHE A 98 1.59 19.67 3.40
CA PHE A 98 0.84 19.54 4.64
C PHE A 98 1.66 19.93 5.87
N ALA A 99 2.92 19.52 5.97
CA ALA A 99 3.80 19.92 7.06
C ALA A 99 3.93 21.46 7.15
N TRP A 100 4.00 22.14 6.00
CA TRP A 100 4.00 23.60 5.93
C TRP A 100 2.67 24.21 6.40
N ILE A 101 1.52 23.63 6.01
CA ILE A 101 0.19 24.05 6.51
C ILE A 101 0.11 23.92 8.03
N PHE A 102 0.50 22.76 8.59
CA PHE A 102 0.48 22.51 10.04
C PHE A 102 1.39 23.48 10.80
N LYS A 103 2.56 23.80 10.23
CA LYS A 103 3.49 24.77 10.81
C LYS A 103 2.94 26.19 10.80
N ASN A 104 2.33 26.63 9.70
CA ASN A 104 1.91 28.02 9.52
C ASN A 104 0.55 28.35 10.16
N SER A 105 -0.38 27.39 10.21
CA SER A 105 -1.80 27.68 10.46
C SER A 105 -2.20 27.79 11.95
N GLN A 106 -1.26 27.76 12.90
CA GLN A 106 -1.55 27.75 14.36
C GLN A 106 -2.69 26.78 14.77
N LEU A 107 -2.85 25.66 14.04
CA LEU A 107 -3.95 24.70 14.19
C LEU A 107 -4.01 24.03 15.56
N ARG A 108 -2.92 24.12 16.35
CA ARG A 108 -2.84 23.66 17.74
C ARG A 108 -3.93 24.24 18.65
N LYS A 109 -4.55 25.36 18.30
CA LYS A 109 -5.65 25.97 19.06
C LYS A 109 -6.98 25.22 18.89
N PHE A 110 -7.14 24.44 17.82
CA PHE A 110 -8.38 23.73 17.48
C PHE A 110 -8.08 22.26 17.12
N PRO A 111 -8.01 21.37 18.13
CA PRO A 111 -7.60 19.98 17.92
C PRO A 111 -8.49 19.19 16.95
N GLU A 112 -9.79 19.51 16.88
CA GLU A 112 -10.75 18.84 15.99
C GLU A 112 -10.41 19.07 14.50
N ILE A 113 -10.04 20.31 14.16
CA ILE A 113 -9.63 20.69 12.79
C ILE A 113 -8.28 20.07 12.48
N GLU A 114 -7.36 20.05 13.45
CA GLU A 114 -6.03 19.46 13.31
C GLU A 114 -6.10 17.97 12.93
N ILE A 115 -6.94 17.19 13.62
CA ILE A 115 -7.18 15.77 13.34
C ILE A 115 -7.82 15.59 11.96
N SER A 116 -8.82 16.42 11.62
CA SER A 116 -9.51 16.35 10.33
C SER A 116 -8.57 16.61 9.15
N VAL A 117 -7.72 17.64 9.26
CA VAL A 117 -6.71 17.95 8.24
C VAL A 117 -5.67 16.84 8.14
N PHE A 118 -5.32 16.18 9.25
CA PHE A 118 -4.39 15.05 9.21
C PHE A 118 -4.98 13.86 8.43
N LEU A 119 -6.25 13.53 8.66
CA LEU A 119 -6.93 12.46 7.90
C LEU A 119 -7.04 12.82 6.41
N LEU A 120 -7.32 14.09 6.08
CA LEU A 120 -7.29 14.56 4.70
C LEU A 120 -5.89 14.46 4.08
N ALA A 121 -4.84 14.77 4.85
CA ALA A 121 -3.46 14.66 4.40
C ALA A 121 -3.05 13.22 4.05
N ALA A 122 -3.72 12.21 4.61
CA ALA A 122 -3.54 10.81 4.22
C ALA A 122 -4.23 10.46 2.89
N PHE A 123 -5.34 11.12 2.54
CA PHE A 123 -6.13 10.81 1.34
C PHE A 123 -5.74 11.64 0.10
N VAL A 124 -5.34 12.89 0.27
CA VAL A 124 -5.01 13.80 -0.84
C VAL A 124 -3.86 13.28 -1.74
N PRO A 125 -2.75 12.74 -1.21
CA PRO A 125 -1.68 12.18 -2.05
C PRO A 125 -2.17 11.05 -2.97
N TYR A 126 -3.10 10.22 -2.47
CA TYR A 126 -3.73 9.16 -3.26
C TYR A 126 -4.45 9.73 -4.47
N ALA A 127 -5.34 10.71 -4.24
CA ALA A 127 -6.17 11.29 -5.29
C ALA A 127 -5.33 12.00 -6.36
N ILE A 128 -4.30 12.74 -5.95
CA ILE A 128 -3.40 13.44 -6.88
C ILE A 128 -2.64 12.42 -7.74
N ALA A 129 -2.08 11.38 -7.12
CA ALA A 129 -1.35 10.35 -7.86
C ALA A 129 -2.25 9.58 -8.84
N ASP A 130 -3.51 9.31 -8.48
CA ASP A 130 -4.45 8.61 -9.35
C ASP A 130 -4.83 9.46 -10.58
N VAL A 131 -5.06 10.77 -10.41
CA VAL A 131 -5.29 11.72 -11.52
C VAL A 131 -4.07 11.83 -12.45
N CYS A 132 -2.86 11.68 -11.90
CA CYS A 132 -1.63 11.66 -12.68
C CYS A 132 -1.32 10.30 -13.33
N HIS A 133 -2.23 9.32 -13.25
CA HIS A 133 -2.03 7.93 -13.71
C HIS A 133 -0.81 7.23 -13.08
N LEU A 134 -0.51 7.60 -11.83
CA LEU A 134 0.55 7.02 -11.02
C LEU A 134 -0.04 6.09 -9.94
N SER A 135 0.80 5.55 -9.06
CA SER A 135 0.38 4.65 -7.99
C SER A 135 -0.02 5.44 -6.75
N GLY A 136 -1.34 5.57 -6.54
CA GLY A 136 -1.90 6.20 -5.35
C GLY A 136 -1.43 5.55 -4.04
N ILE A 137 -1.37 4.22 -3.99
CA ILE A 137 -0.94 3.46 -2.81
C ILE A 137 0.51 3.78 -2.46
N MET A 138 1.40 3.77 -3.47
CA MET A 138 2.81 4.14 -3.28
C MET A 138 2.95 5.61 -2.87
N SER A 139 2.12 6.51 -3.40
CA SER A 139 2.14 7.92 -3.03
C SER A 139 1.75 8.14 -1.56
N VAL A 140 0.68 7.48 -1.09
CA VAL A 140 0.25 7.55 0.32
C VAL A 140 1.30 6.98 1.25
N LEU A 141 1.97 5.89 0.87
CA LEU A 141 3.06 5.31 1.65
C LEU A 141 4.17 6.32 1.92
N PHE A 142 4.71 6.93 0.86
CA PHE A 142 5.77 7.92 0.99
C PHE A 142 5.28 9.19 1.72
N ALA A 143 4.03 9.61 1.49
CA ALA A 143 3.43 10.71 2.22
C ALA A 143 3.33 10.42 3.72
N GLY A 144 2.94 9.20 4.10
CA GLY A 144 2.85 8.74 5.50
C GLY A 144 4.21 8.69 6.19
N ILE A 145 5.23 8.13 5.51
CA ILE A 145 6.61 8.12 6.00
C ILE A 145 7.09 9.55 6.27
N MET A 146 6.93 10.45 5.30
CA MET A 146 7.34 11.85 5.45
C MET A 146 6.51 12.60 6.49
N ALA A 147 5.22 12.27 6.63
CA ALA A 147 4.36 12.85 7.65
C ALA A 147 4.79 12.44 9.06
N ASP A 148 5.29 11.23 9.27
CA ASP A 148 5.86 10.81 10.57
C ASP A 148 7.11 11.62 10.92
N PHE A 149 8.02 11.82 9.96
CA PHE A 149 9.21 12.65 10.17
C PHE A 149 8.89 14.12 10.43
N TYR A 150 8.08 14.75 9.57
CA TYR A 150 7.90 16.20 9.58
C TYR A 150 6.60 16.65 10.25
N THR A 151 5.47 16.03 9.94
CA THR A 151 4.16 16.53 10.36
C THR A 151 3.84 16.14 11.80
N TYR A 152 4.11 14.90 12.19
CA TYR A 152 3.78 14.33 13.50
C TYR A 152 4.36 15.15 14.66
N HIS A 153 5.60 15.65 14.51
CA HIS A 153 6.26 16.48 15.52
C HIS A 153 5.64 17.87 15.69
N HIS A 154 4.97 18.41 14.67
CA HIS A 154 4.31 19.71 14.74
C HIS A 154 2.90 19.62 15.36
N LEU A 155 2.29 18.44 15.41
CA LEU A 155 0.97 18.24 16.00
C LEU A 155 0.93 18.56 17.51
N SER A 156 -0.26 18.88 18.01
CA SER A 156 -0.53 18.94 19.45
C SER A 156 -0.51 17.54 20.08
N LYS A 157 -0.15 17.42 21.37
CA LYS A 157 -0.12 16.11 22.07
C LYS A 157 -1.48 15.42 22.08
N HIS A 158 -2.56 16.20 22.16
CA HIS A 158 -3.93 15.67 22.12
C HIS A 158 -4.28 15.11 20.74
N ALA A 159 -3.92 15.83 19.66
CA ALA A 159 -4.13 15.36 18.30
C ALA A 159 -3.28 14.12 17.97
N GLN A 160 -2.00 14.08 18.40
CA GLN A 160 -1.14 12.90 18.22
C GLN A 160 -1.76 11.62 18.80
N HIS A 161 -2.21 11.68 20.06
CA HIS A 161 -2.82 10.52 20.71
C HIS A 161 -4.12 10.11 20.01
N THR A 162 -5.00 11.07 19.71
CA THR A 162 -6.30 10.80 19.09
C THR A 162 -6.17 10.24 17.69
N THR A 163 -5.33 10.86 16.85
CA THR A 163 -5.04 10.39 15.49
C THR A 163 -4.46 8.97 15.50
N LYS A 164 -3.54 8.66 16.42
CA LYS A 164 -2.97 7.32 16.54
C LYS A 164 -4.05 6.26 16.83
N HIS A 165 -4.98 6.57 17.74
CA HIS A 165 -6.11 5.66 18.02
C HIS A 165 -7.05 5.50 16.83
N ILE A 166 -7.38 6.60 16.14
CA ILE A 166 -8.26 6.56 14.96
C ILE A 166 -7.63 5.73 13.84
N VAL A 167 -6.37 5.99 13.49
CA VAL A 167 -5.65 5.26 12.43
C VAL A 167 -5.48 3.79 12.82
N SER A 168 -5.14 3.48 14.06
CA SER A 168 -5.01 2.10 14.53
C SER A 168 -6.36 1.35 14.50
N ALA A 169 -7.45 2.00 14.91
CA ALA A 169 -8.78 1.40 14.85
C ALA A 169 -9.22 1.17 13.39
N LEU A 170 -8.96 2.12 12.50
CA LEU A 170 -9.28 2.01 11.08
C LEU A 170 -8.46 0.91 10.39
N SER A 171 -7.18 0.76 10.74
CA SER A 171 -6.32 -0.32 10.25
C SER A 171 -6.87 -1.69 10.64
N ASN A 172 -7.18 -1.90 11.93
CA ASN A 172 -7.73 -3.16 12.43
C ASN A 172 -9.10 -3.50 11.82
N MET A 173 -9.94 -2.48 11.61
CA MET A 173 -11.23 -2.66 10.95
C MET A 173 -11.07 -3.03 9.48
N SER A 174 -10.15 -2.37 8.76
CA SER A 174 -9.87 -2.65 7.34
C SER A 174 -9.29 -4.05 7.16
N GLU A 175 -8.36 -4.46 8.02
CA GLU A 175 -7.78 -5.80 8.02
C GLU A 175 -8.86 -6.88 8.23
N SER A 176 -9.71 -6.69 9.23
CA SER A 176 -10.85 -7.60 9.48
C SER A 176 -11.79 -7.70 8.26
N PHE A 177 -12.06 -6.58 7.59
CA PHE A 177 -12.88 -6.58 6.38
C PHE A 177 -12.23 -7.31 5.21
N VAL A 178 -10.93 -7.12 4.98
CA VAL A 178 -10.19 -7.83 3.92
C VAL A 178 -10.22 -9.34 4.17
N PHE A 179 -9.99 -9.79 5.41
CA PHE A 179 -10.07 -11.22 5.76
C PHE A 179 -11.46 -11.81 5.54
N VAL A 180 -12.51 -11.13 5.99
CA VAL A 180 -13.89 -11.60 5.78
C VAL A 180 -14.23 -11.63 4.30
N TYR A 181 -13.80 -10.62 3.53
CA TYR A 181 -14.03 -10.56 2.08
C TYR A 181 -13.32 -11.69 1.35
N LEU A 182 -12.04 -11.96 1.64
CA LEU A 182 -11.30 -13.07 1.07
C LEU A 182 -11.95 -14.43 1.40
N GLY A 183 -12.37 -14.61 2.66
CA GLY A 183 -13.10 -15.81 3.07
C GLY A 183 -14.41 -15.98 2.30
N MET A 184 -15.22 -14.92 2.21
CA MET A 184 -16.48 -14.95 1.46
C MET A 184 -16.25 -15.21 -0.04
N ALA A 185 -15.26 -14.55 -0.66
CA ALA A 185 -14.92 -14.76 -2.06
C ALA A 185 -14.57 -16.23 -2.35
N PHE A 186 -13.76 -16.84 -1.48
CA PHE A 186 -13.42 -18.26 -1.57
C PHE A 186 -14.66 -19.18 -1.48
N PHE A 187 -15.60 -18.89 -0.57
CA PHE A 187 -16.82 -19.69 -0.42
C PHE A 187 -17.86 -19.48 -1.54
N LEU A 188 -17.87 -18.30 -2.17
CA LEU A 188 -18.80 -17.95 -3.26
C LEU A 188 -18.34 -18.43 -4.64
N GLU A 189 -17.05 -18.78 -4.81
CA GLU A 189 -16.50 -19.27 -6.07
C GLU A 189 -17.03 -20.69 -6.36
N LYS A 190 -18.17 -20.72 -7.06
CA LYS A 190 -18.98 -21.91 -7.28
C LYS A 190 -18.52 -22.71 -8.50
N SER A 191 -17.39 -23.42 -8.37
CA SER A 191 -17.09 -24.65 -9.13
C SER A 191 -15.75 -25.26 -8.70
N HIS A 192 -15.70 -25.85 -7.52
CA HIS A 192 -14.71 -26.89 -7.24
C HIS A 192 -15.10 -28.14 -8.05
N ASP A 193 -14.62 -28.23 -9.29
CA ASP A 193 -14.47 -29.53 -9.97
C ASP A 193 -13.30 -30.25 -9.25
N PHE A 194 -13.53 -30.64 -7.99
CA PHE A 194 -12.57 -31.32 -7.12
C PHE A 194 -12.41 -32.75 -7.63
N ARG A 195 -11.69 -32.92 -8.74
CA ARG A 195 -11.32 -34.23 -9.28
C ARG A 195 -10.21 -34.80 -8.41
N ILE A 196 -10.59 -35.72 -7.53
CA ILE A 196 -9.75 -36.49 -6.59
C ILE A 196 -8.62 -37.30 -7.29
N GLY A 197 -8.55 -37.31 -8.63
CA GLY A 197 -7.63 -38.13 -9.42
C GLY A 197 -6.23 -37.56 -9.70
N TYR A 198 -5.81 -36.43 -9.13
CA TYR A 198 -4.49 -35.82 -9.40
C TYR A 198 -3.43 -36.02 -8.30
N CYS A 199 -3.70 -36.89 -7.31
CA CYS A 199 -2.71 -37.30 -6.31
C CYS A 199 -2.36 -38.79 -6.40
N LEU A 200 -2.09 -39.29 -7.60
CA LEU A 200 -1.30 -40.51 -7.85
C LEU A 200 -0.41 -40.29 -9.07
#